data_AF-A0A0P7UA39-F1
#
_entry.id   AF-A0A0P7UA39-F1
#
_cell.length_a   1.000
_cell.length_b   1.000
_cell.length_c   1.000
_cell.angle_alpha   90.00
_cell.angle_beta   90.00
_cell.angle_gamma   90.00
#
_symmetry.space_group_name_H-M   'P 1'
#
loop_
_entity.id
_entity.type
_entity.pdbx_description
1 polymer ?
#
loop_
_entity_poly.entity_id
_entity_poly.type
_entity_poly.pdbx_seq_one_letter_code
_entity_poly.pdbx_strand_id
1 'polypeptide(L)'
;MLSYFPPGYPFNDVCQWFIDRADLIFLVFDPTKLDVGGELELMFRQMKGRESQIRIILNKADSLVPQELMRVYGALFWSMAPLINVTEPPRVYVGSFWPYAYGPDTSHELFKREEISLLEDLNQVIENRIENKIAVIRQHGIRVRIHALLVDRYLQTLRDKTGFFGDSEQVFKEIVDDPDRFYIFKSILAKTNVSRFDLPDPEAYRDFFGVNHMSTFKLLSSHCPLLGSCLLDKIEAAITEELPSLLSSMAAGKGPDLACKATACEDTPTNRYRRH
;
A
#
# COMPACT_ATOMS: atom_id res chain seq x y z
N MET A 1 35.73 -7.53 -30.59
CA MET A 1 34.73 -8.55 -30.24
C MET A 1 34.73 -8.69 -28.73
N LEU A 2 34.09 -7.73 -28.03
CA LEU A 2 33.92 -7.80 -26.58
C LEU A 2 32.55 -8.44 -26.33
N SER A 3 32.62 -9.67 -25.84
CA SER A 3 31.49 -10.53 -25.52
C SER A 3 30.67 -9.89 -24.40
N TYR A 4 29.55 -9.26 -24.74
CA TYR A 4 28.49 -8.97 -23.79
C TYR A 4 27.86 -10.31 -23.38
N PHE A 5 28.30 -10.87 -22.25
CA PHE A 5 27.48 -11.84 -21.54
C PHE A 5 26.18 -11.13 -21.12
N PRO A 6 24.98 -11.61 -21.51
CA PRO A 6 23.76 -11.08 -20.94
C PRO A 6 23.76 -11.39 -19.43
N PRO A 7 23.30 -10.48 -18.57
CA PRO A 7 23.13 -10.79 -17.15
C PRO A 7 22.29 -12.06 -17.02
N GLY A 8 22.70 -12.98 -16.14
CA GLY A 8 22.06 -14.30 -15.96
C GLY A 8 20.64 -14.26 -15.39
N TYR A 9 19.94 -13.13 -15.47
CA TYR A 9 18.55 -12.94 -15.05
C TYR A 9 17.91 -11.78 -15.83
N PRO A 10 16.58 -11.80 -16.03
CA PRO A 10 15.86 -10.74 -16.73
C PRO A 10 15.74 -9.48 -15.84
N PHE A 11 16.74 -8.60 -15.93
CA PHE A 11 16.83 -7.38 -15.12
C PHE A 11 15.54 -6.53 -15.15
N ASN A 12 14.99 -6.30 -16.35
CA ASN A 12 13.78 -5.50 -16.52
C ASN A 12 12.56 -6.08 -15.79
N ASP A 13 12.38 -7.41 -15.82
CA ASP A 13 11.25 -8.07 -15.15
C ASP A 13 11.37 -7.98 -13.63
N VAL A 14 12.60 -8.11 -13.11
CA VAL A 14 12.89 -7.94 -11.69
C VAL A 14 12.66 -6.49 -11.25
N CYS A 15 13.14 -5.51 -12.03
CA CYS A 15 12.89 -4.10 -11.78
C CYS A 15 11.39 -3.78 -11.75
N GLN A 16 10.64 -4.27 -12.75
CA GLN A 16 9.19 -4.08 -12.81
C GLN A 16 8.50 -4.70 -11.58
N TRP A 17 8.94 -5.89 -11.14
CA TRP A 17 8.39 -6.54 -9.96
C TRP A 17 8.52 -5.68 -8.69
N PHE A 18 9.66 -5.00 -8.52
CA PHE A 18 9.91 -4.07 -7.42
C PHE A 18 9.10 -2.78 -7.57
N ILE A 19 9.13 -2.16 -8.76
CA ILE A 19 8.35 -0.96 -9.07
C ILE A 19 6.87 -1.18 -8.75
N ASP A 20 6.34 -2.37 -9.04
CA ASP A 20 4.93 -2.67 -8.82
C ASP A 20 4.50 -2.78 -7.36
N ARG A 21 5.46 -2.99 -6.46
CA ARG A 21 5.25 -3.27 -5.03
C ARG A 21 5.84 -2.21 -4.11
N ALA A 22 6.68 -1.34 -4.64
CA ALA A 22 7.30 -0.27 -3.90
C ALA A 22 6.25 0.79 -3.55
N ASP A 23 6.26 1.24 -2.30
CA ASP A 23 5.47 2.40 -1.86
C ASP A 23 6.20 3.72 -2.16
N LEU A 24 7.54 3.67 -2.21
CA LEU A 24 8.45 4.77 -2.51
C LEU A 24 9.62 4.26 -3.35
N ILE A 25 10.03 5.04 -4.35
CA ILE A 25 11.16 4.73 -5.23
C ILE A 25 12.11 5.93 -5.22
N PHE A 26 13.33 5.70 -4.72
CA PHE A 26 14.40 6.70 -4.77
C PHE A 26 15.26 6.53 -6.02
N LEU A 27 15.34 7.59 -6.83
CA LEU A 27 16.29 7.70 -7.93
C LEU A 27 17.46 8.57 -7.48
N VAL A 28 18.63 7.97 -7.31
CA VAL A 28 19.81 8.66 -6.81
C VAL A 28 20.73 9.01 -7.97
N PHE A 29 21.02 10.29 -8.15
CA PHE A 29 21.96 10.80 -9.14
C PHE A 29 23.15 11.47 -8.48
N ASP A 30 24.31 11.33 -9.12
CA ASP A 30 25.49 12.13 -8.82
C ASP A 30 25.48 13.34 -9.78
N PRO A 31 25.40 14.58 -9.29
CA PRO A 31 25.24 15.75 -10.15
C PRO A 31 26.48 16.01 -11.02
N THR A 32 27.65 15.46 -10.66
CA THR A 32 28.88 15.55 -11.46
C THR A 32 28.91 14.59 -12.64
N LYS A 33 28.06 13.54 -12.60
CA LYS A 33 28.00 12.46 -13.59
C LYS A 33 26.61 12.31 -14.16
N LEU A 34 25.80 13.36 -14.12
CA LEU A 34 24.45 13.32 -14.63
C LEU A 34 24.50 13.23 -16.17
N ASP A 35 24.62 12.01 -16.69
CA ASP A 35 24.41 11.71 -18.09
C ASP A 35 22.92 11.44 -18.31
N VAL A 36 22.20 12.48 -18.72
CA VAL A 36 20.74 12.49 -18.83
C VAL A 36 20.22 11.77 -20.08
N GLY A 37 21.01 10.81 -20.59
CA GLY A 37 20.78 10.08 -21.83
C GLY A 37 19.80 8.90 -21.73
N GLY A 38 19.94 7.95 -22.66
CA GLY A 38 18.94 6.89 -22.92
C GLY A 38 18.67 5.91 -21.77
N GLU A 39 19.57 5.76 -20.79
CA GLU A 39 19.32 4.91 -19.62
C GLU A 39 18.25 5.49 -18.70
N LEU A 40 18.29 6.80 -18.46
CA LEU A 40 17.28 7.52 -17.68
C LEU A 40 15.90 7.38 -18.35
N GLU A 41 15.88 7.48 -19.67
CA GLU A 41 14.67 7.33 -20.47
C GLU A 41 14.01 5.95 -20.29
N LEU A 42 14.81 4.89 -20.36
CA LEU A 42 14.35 3.52 -20.18
C LEU A 42 13.80 3.29 -18.76
N MET A 43 14.45 3.84 -17.73
CA MET A 43 13.97 3.74 -16.34
C MET A 43 12.64 4.46 -16.15
N PHE A 44 12.50 5.72 -16.59
CA PHE A 44 11.24 6.46 -16.44
C PHE A 44 10.10 5.83 -17.22
N ARG A 45 10.36 5.24 -18.39
CA ARG A 45 9.36 4.48 -19.15
C ARG A 45 8.81 3.28 -18.38
N GLN A 46 9.63 2.57 -17.61
CA GLN A 46 9.19 1.44 -16.76
C GLN A 46 8.33 1.89 -15.56
N MET A 47 8.55 3.12 -15.09
CA MET A 47 7.82 3.69 -13.94
C MET A 47 6.59 4.52 -14.34
N LYS A 48 6.20 4.49 -15.63
CA LYS A 48 5.03 5.21 -16.12
C LYS A 48 3.76 4.76 -15.40
N GLY A 49 2.97 5.71 -14.90
CA GLY A 49 1.79 5.47 -14.07
C GLY A 49 2.07 5.33 -12.56
N ARG A 50 3.34 5.42 -12.14
CA ARG A 50 3.78 5.37 -10.73
C ARG A 50 4.62 6.60 -10.35
N GLU A 51 4.45 7.69 -11.08
CA GLU A 51 5.25 8.91 -10.94
C GLU A 51 5.15 9.52 -9.53
N SER A 52 3.99 9.40 -8.88
CA SER A 52 3.75 9.90 -7.51
C SER A 52 4.61 9.21 -6.45
N GLN A 53 5.11 7.99 -6.74
CA GLN A 53 5.94 7.19 -5.85
C GLN A 53 7.43 7.53 -6.00
N ILE A 54 7.80 8.34 -6.99
CA ILE A 54 9.19 8.67 -7.30
C ILE A 54 9.66 9.84 -6.43
N ARG A 55 10.86 9.72 -5.90
CA ARG A 55 11.65 10.79 -5.27
C ARG A 55 13.04 10.79 -5.84
N ILE A 56 13.58 11.96 -6.14
CA ILE A 56 14.91 12.09 -6.73
C ILE A 56 15.86 12.60 -5.67
N ILE A 57 17.07 12.03 -5.60
CA ILE A 57 18.13 12.46 -4.70
C ILE A 57 19.34 12.83 -5.55
N LEU A 58 19.72 14.11 -5.54
CA LEU A 58 21.01 14.57 -6.04
C LEU A 58 22.04 14.43 -4.92
N ASN A 59 22.74 13.30 -4.90
CA ASN A 59 23.75 12.96 -3.91
C ASN A 59 25.14 13.49 -4.30
N LYS A 60 25.95 13.90 -3.34
CA LYS A 60 27.27 14.54 -3.52
C LYS A 60 27.18 15.96 -4.08
N ALA A 61 26.10 16.68 -3.75
CA ALA A 61 25.92 18.08 -4.17
C ALA A 61 27.01 19.02 -3.63
N ASP A 62 27.71 18.63 -2.56
CA ASP A 62 28.88 19.33 -2.00
C ASP A 62 30.11 19.35 -2.92
N SER A 63 30.12 18.53 -3.97
CA SER A 63 31.19 18.53 -4.98
C SER A 63 31.06 19.66 -6.02
N LEU A 64 29.93 20.37 -6.06
CA LEU A 64 29.65 21.44 -7.01
C LEU A 64 29.43 22.77 -6.28
N VAL A 65 29.76 23.87 -6.96
CA VAL A 65 29.37 25.20 -6.48
C VAL A 65 27.86 25.41 -6.67
N PRO A 66 27.19 26.23 -5.84
CA PRO A 66 25.73 26.42 -5.92
C PRO A 66 25.22 26.80 -7.31
N GLN A 67 25.97 27.61 -8.06
CA GLN A 67 25.60 28.01 -9.42
C GLN A 67 25.59 26.83 -10.40
N GLU A 68 26.58 25.94 -10.31
CA GLU A 68 26.66 24.73 -11.15
C GLU A 68 25.57 23.73 -10.78
N LEU A 69 25.30 23.59 -9.47
CA LEU A 69 24.23 22.75 -8.96
C LEU A 69 22.85 23.14 -9.51
N MET A 70 22.55 24.45 -9.59
CA MET A 70 21.33 24.95 -10.22
C MET A 70 21.25 24.64 -11.72
N ARG A 71 22.39 24.66 -12.42
CA ARG A 71 22.44 24.28 -13.84
C ARG A 71 22.16 22.80 -14.04
N VAL A 72 22.74 21.93 -13.20
CA VAL A 72 22.49 20.48 -13.23
C VAL A 72 21.02 20.18 -12.89
N TYR A 73 20.48 20.85 -11.88
CA TYR A 73 19.06 20.73 -11.51
C TYR A 73 18.14 21.09 -12.69
N GLY A 74 18.40 22.20 -13.38
CA GLY A 74 17.65 22.60 -14.58
C GLY A 74 17.78 21.57 -15.73
N ALA A 75 18.99 21.05 -15.96
CA ALA A 75 19.24 20.04 -17.00
C ALA A 75 18.50 18.71 -16.74
N LEU A 76 18.39 18.30 -15.47
CA LEU A 76 17.61 17.14 -15.06
C LEU A 76 16.13 17.31 -15.45
N PHE A 77 15.51 18.41 -15.05
CA PHE A 77 14.10 18.68 -15.37
C PHE A 77 13.84 18.81 -16.86
N TRP A 78 14.75 19.48 -17.58
CA TRP A 78 14.66 19.59 -19.03
C TRP A 78 14.61 18.23 -19.72
N SER A 79 15.47 17.31 -19.29
CA SER A 79 15.57 15.97 -19.88
C SER A 79 14.44 15.04 -19.45
N MET A 80 13.88 15.25 -18.26
CA MET A 80 12.74 14.50 -17.76
C MET A 80 11.40 15.02 -18.28
N ALA A 81 11.31 16.28 -18.70
CA ALA A 81 10.07 16.89 -19.19
C ALA A 81 9.30 16.04 -20.22
N PRO A 82 9.92 15.39 -21.23
CA PRO A 82 9.20 14.52 -22.17
C PRO A 82 8.76 13.17 -21.56
N LEU A 83 9.28 12.79 -20.40
CA LEU A 83 9.11 11.47 -19.78
C LEU A 83 8.08 11.48 -18.65
N ILE A 84 7.84 12.65 -18.06
CA ILE A 84 6.88 12.82 -16.97
C ILE A 84 5.53 13.22 -17.58
N ASN A 85 4.52 12.36 -17.41
CA ASN A 85 3.15 12.65 -17.84
C ASN A 85 2.25 13.03 -16.66
N VAL A 86 2.76 13.85 -15.74
CA VAL A 86 2.03 14.40 -14.59
C VAL A 86 2.23 15.90 -14.49
N THR A 87 1.25 16.59 -13.91
CA THR A 87 1.25 18.06 -13.77
C THR A 87 2.27 18.56 -12.75
N GLU A 88 2.57 17.75 -11.75
CA GLU A 88 3.54 18.06 -10.70
C GLU A 88 4.78 17.16 -10.83
N PRO A 89 5.98 17.72 -11.04
CA PRO A 89 7.19 16.92 -11.11
C PRO A 89 7.52 16.22 -9.77
N PRO A 90 8.26 15.10 -9.79
CA PRO A 90 8.77 14.47 -8.58
C PRO A 90 9.63 15.42 -7.74
N ARG A 91 9.53 15.33 -6.41
CA ARG A 91 10.37 16.09 -5.48
C ARG A 91 11.84 15.65 -5.63
N VAL A 92 12.73 16.65 -5.70
CA VAL A 92 14.18 16.46 -5.73
C VAL A 92 14.76 16.92 -4.40
N TYR A 93 15.54 16.05 -3.76
CA TYR A 93 16.32 16.34 -2.56
C TYR A 93 17.78 16.52 -2.95
N VAL A 94 18.42 17.54 -2.39
CA VAL A 94 19.78 17.91 -2.75
C VAL A 94 20.66 17.85 -1.51
N GLY A 95 21.71 17.04 -1.56
CA GLY A 95 22.59 16.89 -0.42
C GLY A 95 23.74 15.93 -0.66
N SER A 96 24.48 15.64 0.40
CA SER A 96 25.58 14.70 0.37
C SER A 96 25.44 13.71 1.51
N PHE A 97 24.84 12.56 1.19
CA PHE A 97 24.46 11.51 2.14
C PHE A 97 25.66 10.57 2.39
N TRP A 98 26.76 11.13 2.88
CA TRP A 98 28.02 10.44 3.09
C TRP A 98 28.71 10.92 4.37
N PRO A 99 29.67 10.16 4.95
CA PRO A 99 30.31 10.49 6.22
C PRO A 99 31.33 11.62 6.21
N TYR A 100 31.62 12.21 5.05
CA TYR A 100 32.71 13.17 4.90
C TYR A 100 32.27 14.59 5.25
N ALA A 101 33.16 15.38 5.86
CA ALA A 101 32.88 16.78 6.13
C ALA A 101 32.62 17.52 4.81
N TYR A 102 31.59 18.36 4.81
CA TYR A 102 31.25 19.19 3.67
C TYR A 102 32.37 20.21 3.38
N GLY A 103 32.55 20.55 2.11
CA GLY A 103 33.49 21.61 1.71
C GLY A 103 33.13 22.97 2.33
N PRO A 104 34.10 23.86 2.55
CA PRO A 104 33.88 25.17 3.18
C PRO A 104 32.94 26.08 2.37
N ASP A 105 32.90 25.94 1.04
CA ASP A 105 32.11 26.77 0.13
C ASP A 105 30.71 26.21 -0.18
N THR A 106 30.27 25.21 0.59
CA THR A 106 29.01 24.51 0.34
C THR A 106 27.90 25.02 1.25
N SER A 107 26.65 24.89 0.81
CA SER A 107 25.49 25.33 1.59
C SER A 107 25.08 24.26 2.60
N HIS A 108 25.78 24.18 3.73
CA HIS A 108 25.53 23.19 4.79
C HIS A 108 24.08 23.23 5.29
N GLU A 109 23.55 24.42 5.51
CA GLU A 109 22.18 24.62 5.99
C GLU A 109 21.13 24.13 4.98
N LEU A 110 21.38 24.29 3.68
CA LEU A 110 20.51 23.76 2.63
C LEU A 110 20.48 22.23 2.68
N PHE A 111 21.64 21.59 2.70
CA PHE A 111 21.74 20.12 2.71
C PHE A 111 21.10 19.53 3.96
N LYS A 112 21.29 20.17 5.12
CA LYS A 112 20.65 19.75 6.37
C LYS A 112 19.13 19.86 6.30
N ARG A 113 18.60 20.94 5.71
CA ARG A 113 17.14 21.10 5.53
C ARG A 113 16.57 20.07 4.56
N GLU A 114 17.22 19.83 3.42
CA GLU A 114 16.75 18.82 2.46
C GLU A 114 16.85 17.39 3.03
N GLU A 115 17.85 17.10 3.87
CA GLU A 115 17.94 15.83 4.60
C GLU A 115 16.77 15.66 5.59
N ILE A 116 16.44 16.70 6.35
CA ILE A 116 15.27 16.67 7.26
C ILE A 116 13.99 16.45 6.45
N SER A 117 13.79 17.20 5.36
CA SER A 117 12.61 17.07 4.51
C SER A 117 12.51 15.69 3.84
N LEU A 118 13.64 15.06 3.49
CA LEU A 118 13.68 13.69 2.98
C LEU A 118 13.20 12.68 4.03
N LEU A 119 13.68 12.82 5.28
CA LEU A 119 13.30 11.95 6.39
C LEU A 119 11.83 12.14 6.78
N GLU A 120 11.33 13.37 6.75
CA GLU A 120 9.91 13.68 6.99
C GLU A 120 9.01 13.04 5.92
N ASP A 121 9.34 13.18 4.63
CA ASP A 121 8.60 12.55 3.54
C ASP A 121 8.66 11.01 3.64
N LEU A 122 9.82 10.43 3.94
CA LEU A 122 9.95 8.98 4.17
C LEU A 122 9.05 8.50 5.30
N ASN A 123 9.06 9.19 6.45
CA ASN A 123 8.21 8.85 7.58
C ASN A 123 6.73 8.95 7.21
N GLN A 124 6.33 10.01 6.51
CA GLN A 124 4.96 10.19 6.06
C GLN A 124 4.50 9.06 5.13
N VAL A 125 5.36 8.63 4.19
CA VAL A 125 5.04 7.50 3.30
C VAL A 125 4.88 6.20 4.08
N ILE A 126 5.72 5.95 5.08
CA ILE A 126 5.61 4.77 5.96
C ILE A 126 4.30 4.81 6.74
N GLU A 127 3.94 5.95 7.32
CA GLU A 127 2.70 6.14 8.07
C GLU A 127 1.48 5.85 7.18
N ASN A 128 1.41 6.52 6.03
CA ASN A 128 0.32 6.35 5.05
C ASN A 128 0.19 4.89 4.61
N ARG A 129 1.32 4.17 4.46
CA ARG A 129 1.30 2.76 4.09
C ARG A 129 0.62 1.91 5.16
N ILE A 130 0.93 2.14 6.43
CA ILE A 130 0.34 1.36 7.52
C ILE A 130 -1.16 1.66 7.61
N GLU A 131 -1.56 2.92 7.48
CA GLU A 131 -2.98 3.31 7.43
C GLU A 131 -3.70 2.60 6.28
N ASN A 132 -3.12 2.63 5.07
CA ASN A 132 -3.65 1.93 3.91
C ASN A 132 -3.74 0.41 4.13
N LYS A 133 -2.74 -0.21 4.76
CA LYS A 133 -2.78 -1.64 5.08
C LYS A 133 -3.91 -1.98 6.04
N ILE A 134 -4.10 -1.18 7.09
CA ILE A 134 -5.21 -1.38 8.04
C ILE A 134 -6.55 -1.24 7.32
N ALA A 135 -6.71 -0.25 6.44
CA ALA A 135 -7.92 -0.07 5.64
C ALA A 135 -8.19 -1.27 4.73
N VAL A 136 -7.17 -1.79 4.03
CA VAL A 136 -7.28 -2.99 3.17
C VAL A 136 -7.67 -4.22 4.00
N ILE A 137 -7.02 -4.44 5.15
CA ILE A 137 -7.35 -5.55 6.05
C ILE A 137 -8.80 -5.43 6.56
N ARG A 138 -9.22 -4.22 6.94
CA ARG A 138 -10.59 -3.96 7.40
C ARG A 138 -11.60 -4.28 6.30
N GLN A 139 -11.37 -3.82 5.07
CA GLN A 139 -12.27 -4.08 3.96
C GLN A 139 -12.30 -5.56 3.58
N HIS A 140 -11.16 -6.25 3.67
CA HIS A 140 -11.13 -7.71 3.51
C HIS A 140 -11.93 -8.41 4.60
N GLY A 141 -11.79 -8.02 5.86
CA GLY A 141 -12.60 -8.54 6.98
C GLY A 141 -14.09 -8.37 6.76
N ILE A 142 -14.53 -7.19 6.28
CA ILE A 142 -15.93 -6.93 5.91
C ILE A 142 -16.42 -7.93 4.86
N ARG A 143 -15.63 -8.14 3.79
CA ARG A 143 -15.98 -9.10 2.73
C ARG A 143 -16.09 -10.53 3.25
N VAL A 144 -15.16 -10.96 4.11
CA VAL A 144 -15.21 -12.30 4.75
C VAL A 144 -16.46 -12.46 5.60
N ARG A 145 -16.78 -11.45 6.44
CA ARG A 145 -17.99 -11.46 7.28
C ARG A 145 -19.27 -11.53 6.44
N ILE A 146 -19.38 -10.71 5.40
CA ILE A 146 -20.52 -10.71 4.47
C ILE A 146 -20.63 -12.07 3.78
N HIS A 147 -19.51 -12.63 3.32
CA HIS A 147 -19.52 -13.92 2.65
C HIS A 147 -20.04 -15.03 3.58
N ALA A 148 -19.54 -15.09 4.81
CA ALA A 148 -19.98 -16.03 5.83
C ALA A 148 -21.49 -15.92 6.09
N LEU A 149 -22.00 -14.69 6.27
CA LEU A 149 -23.42 -14.42 6.50
C LEU A 149 -24.29 -14.85 5.33
N LEU A 150 -23.87 -14.57 4.10
CA LEU A 150 -24.60 -14.96 2.90
C LEU A 150 -24.66 -16.47 2.75
N VAL A 151 -23.53 -17.17 2.86
CA VAL A 151 -23.49 -18.64 2.80
C VAL A 151 -24.40 -19.25 3.87
N ASP A 152 -24.34 -18.77 5.11
CA ASP A 152 -25.23 -19.23 6.17
C ASP A 152 -26.70 -19.01 5.82
N ARG A 153 -27.03 -17.85 5.25
CA ARG A 153 -28.41 -17.54 4.86
C ARG A 153 -28.92 -18.44 3.73
N TYR A 154 -28.07 -18.76 2.76
CA TYR A 154 -28.36 -19.75 1.73
C TYR A 154 -28.64 -21.13 2.34
N LEU A 155 -27.79 -21.60 3.26
CA LEU A 155 -27.96 -22.89 3.94
C LEU A 155 -29.24 -22.95 4.79
N GLN A 156 -29.53 -21.89 5.55
CA GLN A 156 -30.77 -21.78 6.31
C GLN A 156 -31.98 -21.88 5.37
N THR A 157 -31.97 -21.15 4.27
CA THR A 157 -33.07 -21.14 3.30
C THR A 157 -33.25 -22.51 2.66
N LEU A 158 -32.16 -23.18 2.26
CA LEU A 158 -32.21 -24.54 1.74
C LEU A 158 -32.85 -25.50 2.75
N ARG A 159 -32.41 -25.46 4.01
CA ARG A 159 -32.95 -26.32 5.07
C ARG A 159 -34.44 -26.05 5.32
N ASP A 160 -34.83 -24.78 5.36
CA ASP A 160 -36.20 -24.37 5.64
C ASP A 160 -37.15 -24.69 4.47
N LYS A 161 -36.66 -24.71 3.22
CA LYS A 161 -37.47 -24.93 2.01
C LYS A 161 -37.48 -26.37 1.51
N THR A 162 -36.46 -27.17 1.79
CA THR A 162 -36.42 -28.59 1.37
C THR A 162 -37.50 -29.42 2.08
N GLY A 163 -37.86 -29.07 3.32
CA GLY A 163 -38.86 -29.83 4.08
C GLY A 163 -38.47 -31.31 4.28
N PHE A 164 -39.44 -32.16 4.62
CA PHE A 164 -39.20 -33.59 4.95
C PHE A 164 -39.19 -34.53 3.72
N PHE A 165 -39.77 -34.09 2.59
CA PHE A 165 -39.93 -34.89 1.37
C PHE A 165 -39.47 -34.17 0.09
N GLY A 166 -38.87 -32.99 0.19
CA GLY A 166 -38.43 -32.22 -0.97
C GLY A 166 -37.08 -32.69 -1.51
N ASP A 167 -36.89 -32.52 -2.82
CA ASP A 167 -35.61 -32.73 -3.48
C ASP A 167 -34.68 -31.54 -3.17
N SER A 168 -33.64 -31.79 -2.36
CA SER A 168 -32.67 -30.77 -1.98
C SER A 168 -31.93 -30.17 -3.17
N GLU A 169 -31.71 -30.95 -4.23
CA GLU A 169 -30.97 -30.50 -5.41
C GLU A 169 -31.80 -29.52 -6.24
N GLN A 170 -33.10 -29.81 -6.40
CA GLN A 170 -34.02 -28.91 -7.09
C GLN A 170 -34.19 -27.59 -6.32
N VAL A 171 -34.42 -27.67 -5.00
CA VAL A 171 -34.57 -26.48 -4.16
C VAL A 171 -33.29 -25.65 -4.14
N PHE A 172 -32.13 -26.30 -4.11
CA PHE A 172 -30.83 -25.64 -4.23
C PHE A 172 -30.72 -24.81 -5.53
N LYS A 173 -31.02 -25.42 -6.68
CA LYS A 173 -30.99 -24.71 -7.97
C LYS A 173 -31.95 -23.53 -7.99
N GLU A 174 -33.18 -23.72 -7.51
CA GLU A 174 -34.16 -22.62 -7.45
C GLU A 174 -33.67 -21.44 -6.59
N ILE A 175 -33.01 -21.70 -5.46
CA ILE A 175 -32.48 -20.65 -4.58
C ILE A 175 -31.31 -19.91 -5.23
N VAL A 176 -30.41 -20.63 -5.92
CA VAL A 176 -29.22 -20.03 -6.56
C VAL A 176 -29.58 -19.25 -7.83
N ASP A 177 -30.56 -19.74 -8.60
CA ASP A 177 -31.02 -19.08 -9.84
C ASP A 177 -31.80 -17.79 -9.56
N ASP A 178 -32.56 -17.73 -8.47
CA ASP A 178 -33.33 -16.54 -8.08
C ASP A 178 -33.24 -16.27 -6.55
N PRO A 179 -32.10 -15.75 -6.06
CA PRO A 179 -31.92 -15.47 -4.63
C PRO A 179 -32.79 -14.32 -4.12
N ASP A 180 -33.31 -13.47 -5.01
CA ASP A 180 -34.20 -12.36 -4.66
C ASP A 180 -35.59 -12.84 -4.26
N ARG A 181 -36.11 -13.88 -4.92
CA ARG A 181 -37.36 -14.56 -4.53
C ARG A 181 -37.33 -15.07 -3.09
N PHE A 182 -36.16 -15.46 -2.61
CA PHE A 182 -35.96 -15.93 -1.24
C PHE A 182 -35.46 -14.86 -0.27
N TYR A 183 -35.39 -13.60 -0.72
CA TYR A 183 -34.96 -12.44 0.07
C TYR A 183 -33.57 -12.62 0.71
N ILE A 184 -32.64 -13.35 0.07
CA ILE A 184 -31.34 -13.68 0.65
C ILE A 184 -30.57 -12.41 1.01
N PHE A 185 -30.26 -11.56 0.03
CA PHE A 185 -29.51 -10.32 0.24
C PHE A 185 -30.28 -9.29 1.07
N LYS A 186 -31.61 -9.17 0.84
CA LYS A 186 -32.47 -8.27 1.61
C LYS A 186 -32.48 -8.61 3.10
N SER A 187 -32.44 -9.90 3.44
CA SER A 187 -32.41 -10.33 4.84
C SER A 187 -31.09 -10.02 5.54
N ILE A 188 -29.96 -10.04 4.82
CA ILE A 188 -28.67 -9.62 5.36
C ILE A 188 -28.69 -8.11 5.63
N LEU A 189 -29.14 -7.30 4.68
CA LEU A 189 -29.23 -5.84 4.86
C LEU A 189 -30.16 -5.43 6.02
N ALA A 190 -31.25 -6.17 6.23
CA ALA A 190 -32.22 -5.84 7.27
C ALA A 190 -31.78 -6.25 8.68
N LYS A 191 -30.99 -7.32 8.81
CA LYS A 191 -30.63 -7.90 10.12
C LYS A 191 -29.22 -7.57 10.58
N THR A 192 -28.36 -7.08 9.69
CA THR A 192 -26.95 -6.86 10.00
C THR A 192 -26.51 -5.46 9.59
N ASN A 193 -25.54 -4.90 10.31
CA ASN A 193 -24.93 -3.62 9.96
C ASN A 193 -23.97 -3.81 8.77
N VAL A 194 -24.54 -3.99 7.57
CA VAL A 194 -23.85 -4.22 6.31
C VAL A 194 -24.31 -3.17 5.30
N SER A 195 -23.35 -2.52 4.64
CA SER A 195 -23.63 -1.59 3.57
C SER A 195 -24.05 -2.32 2.30
N ARG A 196 -24.99 -1.75 1.54
CA ARG A 196 -25.37 -2.26 0.21
C ARG A 196 -24.18 -2.28 -0.75
N PHE A 197 -23.24 -1.34 -0.61
CA PHE A 197 -22.06 -1.25 -1.47
C PHE A 197 -21.04 -2.36 -1.22
N ASP A 198 -21.10 -3.02 -0.06
CA ASP A 198 -20.20 -4.12 0.28
C ASP A 198 -20.75 -5.49 -0.16
N LEU A 199 -22.02 -5.54 -0.62
CA LEU A 199 -22.62 -6.77 -1.09
C LEU A 199 -22.11 -7.12 -2.50
N PRO A 200 -21.70 -8.37 -2.74
CA PRO A 200 -21.37 -8.84 -4.07
C PRO A 200 -22.62 -9.03 -4.92
N ASP A 201 -22.41 -9.12 -6.24
CA ASP A 201 -23.47 -9.43 -7.19
C ASP A 201 -24.01 -10.86 -6.99
N PRO A 202 -25.33 -11.10 -7.14
CA PRO A 202 -25.93 -12.44 -7.08
C PRO A 202 -25.24 -13.47 -8.00
N GLU A 203 -24.78 -13.07 -9.18
CA GLU A 203 -24.11 -13.96 -10.13
C GLU A 203 -22.82 -14.56 -9.55
N ALA A 204 -22.11 -13.82 -8.69
CA ALA A 204 -20.91 -14.33 -8.03
C ALA A 204 -21.20 -15.55 -7.14
N TYR A 205 -22.41 -15.64 -6.58
CA TYR A 205 -22.83 -16.79 -5.78
C TYR A 205 -23.31 -17.96 -6.63
N ARG A 206 -23.87 -17.70 -7.81
CA ARG A 206 -24.15 -18.74 -8.81
C ARG A 206 -22.86 -19.45 -9.22
N ASP A 207 -21.81 -18.69 -9.52
CA ASP A 207 -20.52 -19.25 -9.89
C ASP A 207 -19.84 -19.95 -8.70
N PHE A 208 -19.87 -19.34 -7.51
CA PHE A 208 -19.30 -19.94 -6.30
C PHE A 208 -19.92 -21.29 -5.97
N PHE A 209 -21.26 -21.39 -5.98
CA PHE A 209 -21.97 -22.62 -5.68
C PHE A 209 -21.95 -23.64 -6.83
N GLY A 210 -21.69 -23.20 -8.06
CA GLY A 210 -21.42 -24.08 -9.20
C GLY A 210 -20.14 -24.92 -9.03
N VAL A 211 -19.18 -24.42 -8.26
CA VAL A 211 -17.95 -25.14 -7.91
C VAL A 211 -18.03 -25.76 -6.51
N ASN A 212 -18.64 -25.06 -5.55
CA ASN A 212 -18.69 -25.46 -4.15
C ASN A 212 -20.13 -25.76 -3.73
N HIS A 213 -20.51 -27.03 -3.68
CA HIS A 213 -21.89 -27.40 -3.37
C HIS A 213 -22.30 -27.00 -1.93
N MET A 214 -23.54 -26.54 -1.73
CA MET A 214 -24.02 -26.07 -0.42
C MET A 214 -23.93 -27.14 0.69
N SER A 215 -24.10 -28.42 0.35
CA SER A 215 -24.02 -29.53 1.32
C SER A 215 -22.64 -29.71 1.94
N THR A 216 -21.58 -29.14 1.35
CA THR A 216 -20.22 -29.17 1.90
C THR A 216 -20.05 -28.20 3.09
N PHE A 217 -20.92 -27.21 3.21
CA PHE A 217 -20.84 -26.18 4.24
C PHE A 217 -21.73 -26.50 5.43
N LYS A 218 -21.37 -25.94 6.59
CA LYS A 218 -22.17 -26.01 7.81
C LYS A 218 -22.69 -24.62 8.16
N LEU A 219 -23.78 -24.59 8.92
CA LEU A 219 -24.34 -23.36 9.48
C LEU A 219 -23.31 -22.69 10.40
N LEU A 220 -23.29 -21.36 10.44
CA LEU A 220 -22.38 -20.57 11.28
C LEU A 220 -22.52 -20.91 12.76
N SER A 221 -23.74 -21.19 13.22
CA SER A 221 -24.00 -21.61 14.61
C SER A 221 -23.25 -22.89 15.00
N SER A 222 -22.94 -23.77 14.04
CA SER A 222 -22.16 -24.99 14.30
C SER A 222 -20.67 -24.73 14.56
N HIS A 223 -20.19 -23.54 14.19
CA HIS A 223 -18.81 -23.11 14.41
C HIS A 223 -18.66 -22.30 15.70
N CYS A 224 -19.75 -22.03 16.42
CA CYS A 224 -19.72 -21.32 17.68
C CYS A 224 -19.40 -22.28 18.84
N PRO A 225 -18.42 -21.95 19.70
CA PRO A 225 -18.18 -22.73 20.90
C PRO A 225 -19.34 -22.59 21.90
N LEU A 226 -19.54 -23.60 22.75
CA LEU A 226 -20.54 -23.56 23.84
C LEU A 226 -20.24 -22.47 24.88
N LEU A 227 -18.97 -22.10 25.03
CA LEU A 227 -18.49 -21.06 25.94
C LEU A 227 -17.49 -20.17 25.20
N GLY A 228 -17.74 -18.85 25.20
CA GLY A 228 -16.91 -17.86 24.51
C GLY A 228 -17.58 -17.24 23.29
N SER A 229 -16.91 -16.29 22.63
CA SER A 229 -17.42 -15.59 21.46
C SER A 229 -17.26 -16.41 20.18
N CYS A 230 -18.25 -16.29 19.28
CA CYS A 230 -18.20 -16.92 17.96
C CYS A 230 -17.09 -16.26 17.11
N LEU A 231 -16.61 -16.98 16.08
CA LEU A 231 -15.64 -16.41 15.14
C LEU A 231 -16.16 -15.16 14.45
N LEU A 232 -17.47 -15.09 14.18
CA LEU A 232 -18.09 -13.93 13.53
C LEU A 232 -18.04 -12.69 14.43
N ASP A 233 -18.26 -12.84 15.74
CA ASP A 233 -18.18 -11.76 16.72
C ASP A 233 -16.76 -11.21 16.81
N LYS A 234 -15.75 -12.08 16.74
CA LYS A 234 -14.33 -11.68 16.73
C LYS A 234 -13.99 -10.86 15.47
N ILE A 235 -14.51 -11.28 14.31
CA ILE A 235 -14.31 -10.53 13.06
C ILE A 235 -15.03 -9.17 13.15
N GLU A 236 -16.23 -9.12 13.72
CA GLU A 236 -16.96 -7.88 13.91
C GLU A 236 -16.19 -6.91 14.83
N ALA A 237 -15.77 -7.36 16.01
CA ALA A 237 -14.95 -6.57 16.93
C ALA A 237 -13.66 -6.06 16.27
N ALA A 238 -12.98 -6.90 15.50
CA ALA A 238 -11.79 -6.48 14.75
C ALA A 238 -12.08 -5.33 13.76
N ILE A 239 -13.19 -5.41 13.02
CA ILE A 239 -13.58 -4.42 12.00
C ILE A 239 -14.06 -3.09 12.63
N THR A 240 -14.81 -3.16 13.73
CA THR A 240 -15.49 -2.00 14.32
C THR A 240 -14.69 -1.32 15.41
N GLU A 241 -13.82 -2.04 16.13
CA GLU A 241 -13.12 -1.53 17.31
C GLU A 241 -11.60 -1.64 17.18
N GLU A 242 -11.06 -2.84 16.96
CA GLU A 242 -9.60 -3.06 17.04
C GLU A 242 -8.84 -2.35 15.90
N LEU A 243 -9.26 -2.50 14.65
CA LEU A 243 -8.58 -1.86 13.52
C LEU A 243 -8.71 -0.33 13.54
N PRO A 244 -9.88 0.28 13.82
CA PRO A 244 -9.99 1.73 13.98
C PRO A 244 -9.23 2.29 15.19
N SER A 245 -9.18 1.56 16.31
CA SER A 245 -8.41 1.97 17.49
C SER A 245 -6.90 1.88 17.24
N LEU A 246 -6.45 0.91 16.44
CA LEU A 246 -5.07 0.86 15.97
C LEU A 246 -4.69 2.09 15.15
N LEU A 247 -5.54 2.51 14.21
CA LEU A 247 -5.35 3.77 13.46
C LEU A 247 -5.29 4.99 14.39
N SER A 248 -6.19 5.05 15.37
CA SER A 248 -6.26 6.16 16.31
C SER A 248 -5.06 6.23 17.25
N SER A 249 -4.55 5.08 17.71
CA SER A 249 -3.36 5.03 18.58
C SER A 249 -2.08 5.42 17.83
N MET A 250 -1.98 5.04 16.56
CA MET A 250 -0.92 5.51 15.67
C MET A 250 -0.99 7.03 15.46
N ALA A 251 -2.20 7.60 15.33
CA ALA A 251 -2.38 9.04 15.27
C ALA A 251 -2.11 9.75 16.62
N ALA A 252 -2.29 9.09 17.76
CA ALA A 252 -2.04 9.64 19.09
C ALA A 252 -0.55 9.58 19.51
N GLY A 253 0.24 8.68 18.92
CA GLY A 253 1.71 8.66 19.05
C GLY A 253 2.42 9.88 18.42
N LYS A 254 1.65 10.78 17.77
CA LYS A 254 2.10 12.04 17.15
C LYS A 254 2.46 13.13 18.18
N GLY A 255 3.20 12.77 19.23
CA GLY A 255 3.97 13.73 20.02
C GLY A 255 5.26 14.09 19.27
N PRO A 256 5.83 15.30 19.45
CA PRO A 256 7.02 15.74 18.74
C PRO A 256 8.28 15.03 19.29
N ASP A 257 8.43 13.72 19.07
CA ASP A 257 9.59 12.95 19.55
C ASP A 257 10.72 12.86 18.51
N LEU A 258 10.78 13.85 17.61
CA LEU A 258 11.98 14.22 16.85
C LEU A 258 12.44 15.66 17.09
N ALA A 259 11.81 16.40 18.01
CA ALA A 259 12.44 17.58 18.57
C ALA A 259 13.55 17.08 19.50
N CYS A 260 14.81 17.37 19.16
CA CYS A 260 15.98 17.15 20.01
C CYS A 260 15.60 17.41 21.47
N LYS A 261 15.61 16.37 22.32
CA LYS A 261 15.43 16.54 23.76
C LYS A 261 16.42 17.61 24.21
N ALA A 262 15.86 18.67 24.77
CA ALA A 262 16.58 19.83 25.26
C ALA A 262 17.55 19.39 26.38
N THR A 263 18.75 18.99 25.98
CA THR A 263 20.02 19.04 26.73
C THR A 263 21.10 18.41 25.83
N ALA A 264 22.07 19.23 25.42
CA ALA A 264 23.26 18.88 24.64
C ALA A 264 23.08 18.61 23.12
N CYS A 265 22.70 19.64 22.36
CA CYS A 265 23.28 19.84 21.03
C CYS A 265 24.50 20.75 21.22
N GLU A 266 25.68 20.17 21.48
CA GLU A 266 26.92 20.93 21.47
C GLU A 266 27.29 21.27 20.02
N ASP A 267 27.53 22.55 19.78
CA ASP A 267 27.90 23.14 18.50
C ASP A 267 29.29 22.69 18.04
N THR A 268 29.36 21.54 17.37
CA THR A 268 30.31 21.34 16.27
C THR A 268 29.62 20.56 15.16
N PRO A 269 29.66 21.02 13.88
CA PRO A 269 29.02 20.33 12.77
C PRO A 269 29.84 19.07 12.44
N THR A 270 29.58 18.00 13.17
CA THR A 270 30.14 16.69 12.88
C THR A 270 29.15 15.92 12.01
N ASN A 271 29.63 15.44 10.87
CA ASN A 271 28.84 14.66 9.93
C ASN A 271 28.33 13.38 10.63
N ARG A 272 26.99 13.24 10.71
CA ARG A 272 26.27 12.17 11.43
C ARG A 272 26.55 10.75 10.90
N TYR A 273 27.14 10.61 9.71
CA TYR A 273 27.37 9.32 9.06
C TYR A 273 28.73 8.69 9.37
N ARG A 274 29.62 9.37 10.12
CA ARG A 274 30.95 8.86 10.45
C ARG A 274 30.85 7.60 11.33
N ARG A 275 31.06 6.42 10.74
CA ARG A 275 31.22 5.17 11.50
C ARG A 275 32.56 5.18 12.21
N HIS A 276 32.55 4.85 13.51
CA HIS A 276 33.73 4.59 14.32
C HIS A 276 34.42 3.29 13.92
#